data_AF-A0A1W2P7L3-F1
#
_entry.id   AF-A0A1W2P7L3-F1
#
_cell.length_a   1.000
_cell.length_b   1.000
_cell.length_c   1.000
_cell.angle_alpha   90.00
_cell.angle_beta   90.00
_cell.angle_gamma   90.00
#
_symmetry.space_group_name_H-M   'P 1'
#
loop_
_entity.id
_entity.type
_entity.pdbx_description
1 polymer ?
#
loop_
_entity_poly.entity_id
_entity_poly.type
_entity_poly.pdbx_seq_one_letter_code
_entity_poly.pdbx_strand_id
1 'polypeptide(L)'
;MCAVLRQPKCVKLRALHSACKFGVAARSCQELLRKGCVRFQLPMPGSRLCLYEDGTEVTDDCFPGLPNDAELLLLTAGETWHGYVSDITRFLSVFNEPHAGVIQAARQLLSDEQAPLRQKLLADLLHHVSQNITAETREQDPSWFEDPNTSQPRVDWPLE
;
A
#
# COMPACT_ATOMS: atom_id res chain seq x y z
N MET A 1 -15.59 35.35 23.74
CA MET A 1 -15.25 34.17 24.57
C MET A 1 -13.79 33.82 24.33
N CYS A 2 -12.93 33.94 25.34
CA CYS A 2 -11.53 33.55 25.23
C CYS A 2 -11.44 32.03 25.41
N ALA A 3 -11.13 31.31 24.33
CA ALA A 3 -10.88 29.87 24.42
C ALA A 3 -9.69 29.62 25.36
N VAL A 4 -9.82 28.62 26.24
CA VAL A 4 -8.74 28.14 27.11
C VAL A 4 -7.49 27.92 26.24
N LEU A 5 -6.39 28.57 26.61
CA LEU A 5 -5.13 28.55 25.88
C LEU A 5 -4.55 27.13 25.91
N ARG A 6 -4.91 26.31 24.91
CA ARG A 6 -4.31 24.99 24.69
C ARG A 6 -2.80 25.15 24.46
N GLN A 7 -2.02 24.18 24.96
CA GLN A 7 -0.60 24.11 24.68
C GLN A 7 -0.38 23.97 23.16
N PRO A 8 0.56 24.72 22.57
CA PRO A 8 0.85 24.61 21.16
C PRO A 8 1.46 23.24 20.85
N LYS A 9 1.00 22.62 19.76
CA LYS A 9 1.61 21.43 19.19
C LYS A 9 2.63 21.82 18.13
N CYS A 10 3.76 21.14 18.16
CA CYS A 10 4.78 21.23 17.12
C CYS A 10 4.51 20.12 16.11
N VAL A 11 4.34 20.49 14.84
CA VAL A 11 4.14 19.57 13.72
C VAL A 11 5.07 19.95 12.57
N LYS A 12 5.28 19.04 11.63
CA LYS A 12 6.05 19.30 10.41
C LYS A 12 5.08 19.46 9.25
N LEU A 13 5.07 20.63 8.64
CA LEU A 13 4.18 20.94 7.53
C LEU A 13 4.92 20.85 6.19
N ARG A 14 4.29 20.21 5.22
CA ARG A 14 4.71 20.07 3.81
C ARG A 14 3.65 20.67 2.90
N ALA A 15 4.02 20.99 1.66
CA ALA A 15 3.09 21.27 0.58
C ALA A 15 3.30 20.23 -0.52
N LEU A 16 2.24 19.89 -1.28
CA LEU A 16 2.25 18.80 -2.26
C LEU A 16 3.40 18.92 -3.29
N HIS A 17 3.66 20.13 -3.78
CA HIS A 17 4.65 20.41 -4.82
C HIS A 17 5.97 20.99 -4.27
N SER A 18 6.24 20.83 -2.97
CA SER A 18 7.43 21.37 -2.31
C SER A 18 8.31 20.26 -1.75
N ALA A 19 9.60 20.27 -2.11
CA ALA A 19 10.60 19.40 -1.49
C ALA A 19 10.91 19.81 -0.03
N CYS A 20 10.55 21.03 0.38
CA CYS A 20 10.81 21.55 1.72
C CYS A 20 9.68 21.23 2.70
N LYS A 21 10.05 20.99 3.97
CA LYS A 21 9.15 20.87 5.12
C LYS A 21 9.53 21.87 6.22
N PHE A 22 8.56 22.35 6.97
CA PHE A 22 8.75 23.34 8.02
C PHE A 22 8.18 22.87 9.35
N GLY A 23 8.92 23.02 10.44
CA GLY A 23 8.37 22.89 11.78
C GLY A 23 7.45 24.07 12.08
N VAL A 24 6.21 23.79 12.48
CA VAL A 24 5.22 24.81 12.82
C VAL A 24 4.60 24.47 14.17
N ALA A 25 4.64 25.43 15.08
CA ALA A 25 3.90 25.35 16.34
C ALA A 25 2.54 26.03 16.18
N ALA A 26 1.44 25.32 16.50
CA ALA A 26 0.08 25.84 16.41
C ALA A 26 -0.82 25.25 17.49
N ARG A 27 -1.86 25.98 17.88
CA ARG A 27 -2.85 25.55 18.89
C ARG A 27 -4.15 25.02 18.25
N SER A 28 -4.33 25.26 16.96
CA SER A 28 -5.49 24.83 16.17
C SER A 28 -5.09 24.52 14.72
N CYS A 29 -5.91 23.75 14.01
CA CYS A 29 -5.77 23.50 12.58
C CYS A 29 -5.87 24.81 11.79
N GLN A 30 -6.79 25.70 12.17
CA GLN A 30 -6.93 26.98 11.48
C GLN A 30 -5.66 27.86 11.60
N GLU A 31 -5.02 27.88 12.77
CA GLU A 31 -3.76 28.60 12.96
C GLU A 31 -2.64 27.98 12.11
N LEU A 32 -2.56 26.66 12.09
CA LEU A 32 -1.59 25.92 11.30
C LEU A 32 -1.79 26.14 9.79
N LEU A 33 -3.03 26.07 9.30
CA LEU A 33 -3.40 26.36 7.92
C LEU A 33 -2.96 27.76 7.51
N ARG A 34 -3.25 28.78 8.32
CA ARG A 34 -2.85 30.17 8.05
C ARG A 34 -1.33 30.30 7.97
N LYS A 35 -0.60 29.75 8.95
CA LYS A 35 0.88 29.77 8.98
C LYS A 35 1.45 29.05 7.76
N GLY A 36 0.87 27.91 7.39
CA GLY A 36 1.23 27.12 6.22
C GLY A 36 1.03 27.87 4.91
N CYS A 37 -0.18 28.40 4.68
CA CYS A 37 -0.52 29.15 3.47
C CYS A 37 0.41 30.34 3.26
N VAL A 38 0.71 31.10 4.32
CA VAL A 38 1.69 32.20 4.26
C VAL A 38 3.08 31.68 3.93
N ARG A 39 3.53 30.61 4.59
CA ARG A 39 4.89 30.09 4.43
C ARG A 39 5.16 29.47 3.05
N PHE A 40 4.16 28.82 2.48
CA PHE A 40 4.20 28.16 1.16
C PHE A 40 3.66 29.04 0.03
N GLN A 41 3.16 30.24 0.33
CA GLN A 41 2.54 31.16 -0.65
C GLN A 41 1.36 30.52 -1.39
N LEU A 42 0.51 29.78 -0.65
CA LEU A 42 -0.66 29.09 -1.16
C LEU A 42 -1.97 29.83 -0.80
N PRO A 43 -3.03 29.72 -1.61
CA PRO A 43 -4.33 30.27 -1.27
C PRO A 43 -4.89 29.61 0.00
N MET A 44 -5.61 30.37 0.81
CA MET A 44 -6.32 29.84 2.00
C MET A 44 -7.70 29.24 1.66
N PRO A 45 -8.52 29.83 0.77
CA PRO A 45 -9.84 29.29 0.46
C PRO A 45 -9.75 27.87 -0.13
N GLY A 46 -10.51 26.94 0.46
CA GLY A 46 -10.51 25.53 0.05
C GLY A 46 -9.27 24.73 0.44
N SER A 47 -8.32 25.35 1.16
CA SER A 47 -7.14 24.66 1.65
C SER A 47 -7.43 23.85 2.90
N ARG A 48 -6.86 22.65 2.96
CA ARG A 48 -7.06 21.67 4.02
C ARG A 48 -5.74 20.99 4.38
N LEU A 49 -5.75 20.32 5.52
CA LEU A 49 -4.62 19.56 6.03
C LEU A 49 -4.95 18.08 6.00
N CYS A 50 -3.99 17.24 5.66
CA CYS A 50 -4.07 15.81 5.86
C CYS A 50 -2.76 15.25 6.41
N LEU A 51 -2.80 14.05 6.97
CA LEU A 51 -1.60 13.31 7.34
C LEU A 51 -0.79 13.00 6.07
N TYR A 52 0.53 13.15 6.16
CA TYR A 52 1.42 12.76 5.06
C TYR A 52 1.46 11.23 4.87
N GLU A 53 1.17 10.47 5.91
CA GLU A 53 1.25 9.01 5.92
C GLU A 53 0.18 8.31 5.07
N ASP A 54 -1.09 8.63 5.31
CA ASP A 54 -2.25 7.91 4.77
C ASP A 54 -3.26 8.83 4.07
N GLY A 55 -3.05 10.16 4.10
CA GLY A 55 -3.99 11.12 3.53
C GLY A 55 -5.22 11.42 4.38
N THR A 56 -5.29 10.94 5.63
CA THR A 56 -6.40 11.23 6.54
C THR A 56 -6.52 12.73 6.79
N GLU A 57 -7.69 13.31 6.54
CA GLU A 57 -7.95 14.74 6.74
C GLU A 57 -7.88 15.13 8.22
N VAL A 58 -7.24 16.27 8.50
CA VAL A 58 -7.03 16.77 9.85
C VAL A 58 -7.93 17.97 10.13
N THR A 59 -8.85 17.79 11.07
CA THR A 59 -9.78 18.81 11.57
C THR A 59 -9.37 19.29 12.96
N ASP A 60 -9.99 20.39 13.44
CA ASP A 60 -9.73 20.93 14.78
C ASP A 60 -10.06 19.94 15.92
N ASP A 61 -10.92 18.96 15.65
CA ASP A 61 -11.31 17.93 16.62
C ASP A 61 -10.24 16.83 16.79
N CYS A 62 -9.55 16.45 15.70
CA CYS A 62 -8.49 15.43 15.75
C CYS A 62 -7.10 16.03 16.00
N PHE A 63 -6.90 17.33 15.76
CA PHE A 63 -5.63 18.03 15.99
C PHE A 63 -5.05 17.83 17.41
N PRO A 64 -5.84 17.89 18.51
CA PRO A 64 -5.35 17.61 19.86
C PRO A 64 -4.95 16.16 20.10
N GLY A 65 -5.32 15.22 19.23
CA GLY A 65 -4.89 13.81 19.29
C GLY A 65 -3.56 13.53 18.57
N LEU A 66 -3.12 14.40 17.66
CA LEU A 66 -1.89 14.17 16.88
C LEU A 66 -0.62 14.04 17.75
N PRO A 67 0.34 13.18 17.40
CA PRO A 67 1.63 13.19 18.06
C PRO A 67 2.38 14.51 17.79
N ASN A 68 3.30 14.87 18.69
CA ASN A 68 4.28 15.91 18.37
C ASN A 68 5.13 15.46 17.18
N ASP A 69 5.57 16.42 16.37
CA ASP A 69 6.32 16.22 15.13
C ASP A 69 5.60 15.44 14.02
N ALA A 70 4.27 15.26 14.14
CA ALA A 70 3.44 14.69 13.08
C ALA A 70 3.71 15.41 11.74
N GLU A 71 3.88 14.64 10.67
CA GLU A 71 4.05 15.20 9.33
C GLU A 71 2.69 15.39 8.66
N LEU A 72 2.38 16.65 8.34
CA LEU A 72 1.13 17.09 7.74
C LEU A 72 1.40 17.67 6.36
N LEU A 73 0.46 17.46 5.45
CA LEU A 73 0.48 17.99 4.10
C LEU A 73 -0.62 19.04 3.96
N LEU A 74 -0.25 20.20 3.44
CA LEU A 74 -1.16 21.26 3.05
C LEU A 74 -1.59 21.03 1.60
N LEU A 75 -2.91 20.90 1.40
CA LEU A 75 -3.56 20.74 0.11
C LEU A 75 -4.43 21.94 -0.19
N THR A 76 -4.35 22.46 -1.41
CA THR A 76 -5.24 23.48 -1.94
C THR A 76 -6.50 22.86 -2.56
N ALA A 77 -7.43 23.71 -3.01
CA ALA A 77 -8.67 23.26 -3.63
C ALA A 77 -8.39 22.37 -4.86
N GLY A 78 -9.01 21.18 -4.89
CA GLY A 78 -8.85 20.21 -5.99
C GLY A 78 -7.64 19.27 -5.87
N GLU A 79 -6.66 19.57 -5.03
CA GLU A 79 -5.53 18.65 -4.79
C GLU A 79 -5.95 17.49 -3.90
N THR A 80 -5.37 16.30 -4.11
CA THR A 80 -5.59 15.10 -3.29
C THR A 80 -4.26 14.47 -2.89
N TRP A 81 -4.28 13.75 -1.77
CA TRP A 81 -3.14 12.99 -1.28
C TRP A 81 -3.64 11.67 -0.71
N HIS A 82 -3.06 10.57 -1.18
CA HIS A 82 -3.45 9.22 -0.76
C HIS A 82 -2.50 8.64 0.31
N GLY A 83 -1.49 9.38 0.74
CA GLY A 83 -0.47 8.85 1.64
C GLY A 83 0.63 8.10 0.92
N TYR A 84 1.85 8.17 1.47
CA TYR A 84 2.95 7.33 0.99
C TYR A 84 2.67 5.85 1.21
N VAL A 85 1.81 5.49 2.17
CA VAL A 85 1.39 4.10 2.39
C VAL A 85 0.70 3.57 1.13
N SER A 86 -0.17 4.35 0.50
CA SER A 86 -0.81 3.95 -0.76
C SER A 86 0.20 3.75 -1.91
N ASP A 87 1.26 4.57 -1.96
CA ASP A 87 2.33 4.40 -2.95
C ASP A 87 3.12 3.12 -2.70
N ILE A 88 3.46 2.83 -1.45
CA ILE A 88 4.13 1.59 -1.05
C ILE A 88 3.23 0.39 -1.36
N THR A 89 1.96 0.42 -0.99
CA THR A 89 1.00 -0.66 -1.26
C THR A 89 0.89 -0.93 -2.76
N ARG A 90 0.76 0.12 -3.58
CA ARG A 90 0.72 -0.02 -5.04
C ARG A 90 2.03 -0.54 -5.63
N PHE A 91 3.17 -0.13 -5.08
CA PHE A 91 4.47 -0.67 -5.51
C PHE A 91 4.58 -2.16 -5.17
N LEU A 92 4.19 -2.55 -3.95
CA LEU A 92 4.24 -3.94 -3.49
C LEU A 92 3.21 -4.82 -4.21
N SER A 93 2.05 -4.27 -4.57
CA SER A 93 1.01 -5.03 -5.29
C SER A 93 1.52 -5.52 -6.64
N VAL A 94 2.45 -4.83 -7.30
CA VAL A 94 3.08 -5.30 -8.55
C VAL A 94 3.71 -6.69 -8.41
N PHE A 95 4.20 -7.05 -7.21
CA PHE A 95 4.79 -8.35 -6.92
C PHE A 95 3.77 -9.39 -6.43
N ASN A 96 2.59 -8.93 -5.97
CA ASN A 96 1.51 -9.79 -5.50
C ASN A 96 0.49 -10.09 -6.59
N GLU A 97 0.42 -9.27 -7.64
CA GLU A 97 -0.41 -9.56 -8.80
C GLU A 97 0.08 -10.84 -9.48
N PRO A 98 -0.82 -11.81 -9.76
CA PRO A 98 -0.44 -13.02 -10.45
C PRO A 98 0.26 -12.65 -11.75
N HIS A 99 1.53 -13.03 -11.87
CA HIS A 99 2.34 -12.77 -13.06
C HIS A 99 1.86 -13.65 -14.23
N ALA A 100 0.65 -13.39 -14.72
CA ALA A 100 -0.04 -14.22 -15.71
C ALA A 100 0.82 -14.46 -16.95
N GLY A 101 1.59 -13.46 -17.39
CA GLY A 101 2.56 -13.60 -18.48
C GLY A 101 3.72 -14.54 -18.16
N VAL A 102 4.27 -14.51 -16.94
CA VAL A 102 5.34 -15.41 -16.50
C VAL A 102 4.81 -16.84 -16.33
N ILE A 103 3.64 -16.99 -15.73
CA ILE A 103 2.95 -18.28 -15.59
C ILE A 103 2.68 -18.88 -16.97
N GLN A 104 2.16 -18.09 -17.91
CA GLN A 104 1.89 -18.53 -19.27
C GLN A 104 3.17 -18.94 -20.00
N ALA A 105 4.23 -18.12 -19.92
CA ALA A 105 5.52 -18.43 -20.54
C ALA A 105 6.14 -19.71 -19.96
N ALA A 106 6.09 -19.90 -18.63
CA ALA A 106 6.60 -21.09 -17.97
C ALA A 106 5.80 -22.35 -18.37
N ARG A 107 4.47 -22.27 -18.49
CA ARG A 107 3.63 -23.36 -19.01
C ARG A 107 3.97 -23.72 -20.45
N GLN A 108 4.19 -22.72 -21.30
CA GLN A 108 4.61 -22.91 -22.70
C GLN A 108 5.97 -23.59 -22.78
N LEU A 109 6.97 -23.09 -22.04
CA LEU A 109 8.29 -23.71 -21.97
C LEU A 109 8.24 -25.15 -21.45
N LEU A 110 7.42 -25.43 -20.45
CA LEU A 110 7.29 -26.77 -19.89
C LEU A 110 6.66 -27.77 -20.87
N SER A 111 5.74 -27.32 -21.73
CA SER A 111 5.00 -28.19 -22.65
C SER A 111 5.90 -28.85 -23.70
N ASP A 112 6.96 -28.16 -24.13
CA ASP A 112 7.90 -28.66 -25.15
C ASP A 112 9.23 -29.17 -24.56
N GLU A 113 9.41 -29.12 -23.24
CA GLU A 113 10.69 -29.43 -22.58
C GLU A 113 10.86 -30.95 -22.36
N GLN A 114 12.04 -31.48 -22.71
CA GLN A 114 12.36 -32.92 -22.57
C GLN A 114 13.45 -33.19 -21.54
N ALA A 115 14.20 -32.17 -21.10
CA ALA A 115 15.24 -32.36 -20.09
C ALA A 115 14.62 -32.47 -18.68
N PRO A 116 14.79 -33.58 -17.95
CA PRO A 116 14.13 -33.81 -16.66
C PRO A 116 14.43 -32.74 -15.61
N LEU A 117 15.66 -32.22 -15.60
CA LEU A 117 16.06 -31.16 -14.67
C LEU A 117 15.34 -29.83 -14.99
N ARG A 118 15.15 -29.52 -16.27
CA ARG A 118 14.47 -28.28 -16.71
C ARG A 118 12.96 -28.38 -16.48
N GLN A 119 12.36 -29.54 -16.71
CA GLN A 119 10.98 -29.82 -16.33
C GLN A 119 10.75 -29.59 -14.83
N LYS A 120 11.64 -30.13 -13.97
CA LYS A 120 11.56 -29.93 -12.52
C LYS A 120 11.64 -28.45 -12.15
N LEU A 121 12.62 -27.71 -12.69
CA LEU A 121 12.78 -26.28 -12.40
C LEU A 121 11.55 -25.45 -12.82
N LEU A 122 10.97 -25.75 -13.98
CA LEU A 122 9.77 -25.06 -14.48
C LEU A 122 8.51 -25.43 -13.67
N ALA A 123 8.38 -26.69 -13.26
CA ALA A 123 7.31 -27.16 -12.39
C ALA A 123 7.40 -26.51 -10.99
N ASP A 124 8.60 -26.47 -10.40
CA ASP A 124 8.85 -25.82 -9.10
C ASP A 124 8.53 -24.31 -9.19
N LEU A 125 8.99 -23.63 -10.25
CA LEU A 125 8.66 -22.22 -10.50
C LEU A 125 7.14 -22.02 -10.56
N LEU A 126 6.44 -22.79 -11.41
CA LEU A 126 4.99 -22.70 -11.59
C LEU A 126 4.26 -22.92 -10.28
N HIS A 127 4.69 -23.90 -9.48
CA HIS A 127 4.14 -24.15 -8.17
C HIS A 127 4.26 -22.93 -7.26
N HIS A 128 5.40 -22.25 -7.23
CA HIS A 128 5.61 -21.05 -6.41
C HIS A 128 4.82 -19.83 -6.88
N VAL A 129 4.83 -19.54 -8.19
CA VAL A 129 4.19 -18.33 -8.74
C VAL A 129 2.67 -18.47 -8.85
N SER A 130 2.13 -19.69 -8.79
CA SER A 130 0.68 -19.94 -8.77
C SER A 130 0.08 -19.96 -7.38
N GLN A 131 0.89 -19.89 -6.31
CA GLN A 131 0.37 -19.86 -4.95
C GLN A 131 -0.44 -18.59 -4.72
N ASN A 132 -1.71 -18.74 -4.39
CA ASN A 132 -2.53 -17.62 -3.97
C ASN A 132 -2.43 -17.46 -2.45
N ILE A 133 -1.35 -16.83 -1.97
CA ILE A 133 -1.12 -16.59 -0.53
C ILE A 133 -2.18 -15.70 0.13
N THR A 134 -3.04 -15.06 -0.67
CA THR A 134 -4.14 -14.21 -0.19
C THR A 134 -5.49 -14.93 -0.14
N ALA A 135 -5.58 -16.15 -0.65
CA ALA A 135 -6.79 -16.97 -0.53
C ALA A 135 -6.98 -17.42 0.92
N GLU A 136 -8.05 -16.95 1.55
CA GLU A 136 -8.44 -17.37 2.91
C GLU A 136 -9.55 -18.42 2.86
N THR A 137 -10.16 -18.64 1.70
CA THR A 137 -11.33 -19.51 1.51
C THR A 137 -11.11 -20.51 0.37
N ARG A 138 -11.84 -21.62 0.42
CA ARG A 138 -11.75 -22.70 -0.59
C ARG A 138 -12.18 -22.25 -1.97
N GLU A 139 -13.10 -21.29 -2.05
CA GLU A 139 -13.57 -20.69 -3.30
C GLU A 139 -12.50 -19.84 -3.98
N GLN A 140 -11.54 -19.30 -3.21
CA GLN A 140 -10.47 -18.41 -3.69
C GLN A 140 -9.23 -19.17 -4.16
N ASP A 141 -8.99 -20.39 -3.68
CA ASP A 141 -7.94 -21.30 -4.18
C ASP A 141 -8.35 -22.76 -4.00
N PRO A 142 -9.22 -23.31 -4.87
CA PRO A 142 -9.66 -24.70 -4.77
C PRO A 142 -8.48 -25.69 -4.84
N SER A 143 -7.50 -25.39 -5.68
CA SER A 143 -6.30 -26.20 -5.89
C SER A 143 -5.41 -26.33 -4.65
N TRP A 144 -5.39 -25.34 -3.77
CA TRP A 144 -4.70 -25.44 -2.48
C TRP A 144 -5.34 -26.47 -1.53
N PHE A 145 -6.66 -26.65 -1.62
CA PHE A 145 -7.43 -27.55 -0.76
C PHE A 145 -7.82 -28.88 -1.43
N GLU A 146 -7.28 -29.16 -2.62
CA GLU A 146 -7.45 -30.43 -3.33
C GLU A 146 -6.16 -31.25 -3.23
N ASP A 147 -6.27 -32.51 -2.83
CA ASP A 147 -5.10 -33.40 -2.77
C ASP A 147 -4.60 -33.67 -4.20
N PRO A 148 -3.33 -33.36 -4.52
CA PRO A 148 -2.78 -33.54 -5.87
C PRO A 148 -2.75 -35.01 -6.32
N ASN A 149 -2.98 -35.96 -5.41
CA ASN A 149 -2.95 -37.39 -5.67
C ASN A 149 -4.32 -38.00 -6.03
N THR A 150 -5.38 -37.19 -6.14
CA THR A 150 -6.73 -37.69 -6.51
C THR A 150 -6.92 -37.93 -8.01
N SER A 151 -5.97 -37.50 -8.85
CA SER A 151 -6.06 -37.63 -10.32
C SER A 151 -5.02 -38.57 -10.96
N GLN A 152 -4.12 -39.21 -10.19
CA GLN A 152 -3.22 -40.22 -10.74
C GLN A 152 -3.92 -41.60 -10.77
N PRO A 153 -4.00 -42.30 -11.91
CA PRO A 153 -4.43 -43.69 -11.89
C PRO A 153 -3.45 -44.52 -11.06
N ARG A 154 -3.97 -45.31 -10.10
CA ARG A 154 -3.19 -46.30 -9.34
C ARG A 154 -2.45 -47.18 -10.34
N VAL A 155 -1.13 -47.07 -10.37
CA VAL A 155 -0.27 -48.05 -11.02
C VAL A 155 -0.10 -49.18 -10.00
N ASP A 156 -0.65 -50.35 -10.30
CA ASP A 156 -0.40 -51.56 -9.52
C ASP A 156 0.97 -52.12 -9.95
N TRP A 157 1.94 -52.14 -9.03
CA TRP A 157 3.18 -52.88 -9.22
C TRP A 157 2.94 -54.35 -8.88
N PRO A 158 3.27 -55.30 -9.77
CA PRO A 158 3.16 -56.72 -9.44
C PRO A 158 4.21 -57.08 -8.38
N LEU A 159 3.74 -57.73 -7.31
CA LEU A 159 4.59 -58.32 -6.29
C LEU A 159 5.15 -59.64 -6.84
N GLU A 160 6.48 -59.75 -6.93
CA GLU A 160 7.20 -61.03 -7.00
C GLU A 160 7.46 -61.59 -5.60
#